data_AF-V5H732-F1
#
_entry.id   AF-V5H732-F1
#
_cell.length_a   1.000
_cell.length_b   1.000
_cell.length_c   1.000
_cell.angle_alpha   90.00
_cell.angle_beta   90.00
_cell.angle_gamma   90.00
#
_symmetry.space_group_name_H-M   'P 1'
#
loop_
_entity.id
_entity.type
_entity.pdbx_description
1 polymer ?
#
loop_
_entity_poly.entity_id
_entity_poly.type
_entity_poly.pdbx_seq_one_letter_code
_entity_poly.pdbx_strand_id
1 'polypeptide(L)'
;EMSSVESLQRELTVCRNEISNLRKTLRAMNVQFKNQCADIRKALQPTEQAEPTTPEPDKREAGKENGAFVFAPIGRIRTAFPSKNATPRQACICSQSSATLSIDKEVFNRPQHCLDGLEEFSHVWLLSVLDRNNRTESGTFAYKSKVHPPRLDGRSVGVFGTRSPHRPCPIGLSLVQLDAVKDGTLHISGVDLVDGTPILDIKPYIPEYD
;
A
#
# COMPACT_ATOMS: atom_id res chain seq x y z
N GLU A 1 17.01 16.33 51.13
CA GLU A 1 15.91 16.33 50.15
C GLU A 1 16.05 17.56 49.28
N MET A 2 16.37 17.39 47.98
CA MET A 2 16.27 18.50 47.03
C MET A 2 14.80 18.95 47.02
N SER A 3 14.56 20.23 47.26
CA SER A 3 13.21 20.80 47.29
C SER A 3 12.47 20.41 46.00
N SER A 4 11.27 19.83 46.13
CA SER A 4 10.40 19.45 44.99
C SER A 4 10.25 20.57 43.95
N VAL A 5 10.41 21.82 44.38
CA VAL A 5 10.36 23.02 43.54
C VAL A 5 11.59 23.11 42.61
N GLU A 6 12.78 22.76 43.08
CA GLU A 6 14.01 22.79 42.27
C GLU A 6 14.01 21.74 41.16
N SER A 7 13.42 20.56 41.43
CA SER A 7 13.25 19.51 40.41
C SER A 7 12.31 19.96 39.29
N LEU A 8 11.15 20.50 39.66
CA LEU A 8 10.17 21.03 38.70
C LEU A 8 10.75 22.20 37.89
N GLN A 9 11.55 23.08 38.50
CA GLN A 9 12.22 24.17 37.78
C GLN A 9 13.23 23.66 36.75
N ARG A 10 13.97 22.59 37.05
CA ARG A 10 14.87 21.94 36.09
C ARG A 10 14.10 21.32 34.92
N GLU A 11 13.03 20.58 35.20
CA GLU A 11 12.17 19.99 34.15
C GLU A 11 11.56 21.07 33.25
N LEU A 12 11.03 22.15 33.83
CA LEU A 12 10.48 23.28 33.07
C LEU A 12 11.54 23.93 32.16
N THR A 13 12.79 23.98 32.61
CA THR A 13 13.91 24.51 31.83
C THR A 13 14.25 23.61 30.66
N VAL A 14 14.28 22.29 30.88
CA VAL A 14 14.47 21.28 29.83
C VAL A 14 13.36 21.37 28.78
N CYS A 15 12.09 21.35 29.19
CA CYS A 15 10.96 21.47 28.26
C CYS A 15 10.98 22.78 27.46
N ARG A 16 11.36 23.91 28.07
CA ARG A 16 11.52 25.19 27.34
C ARG A 16 12.61 25.11 26.29
N ASN A 17 13.73 24.47 26.60
CA ASN A 17 14.83 24.28 25.66
C ASN A 17 14.43 23.35 24.51
N GLU A 18 13.72 22.26 24.80
CA GLU A 18 13.18 21.35 23.79
C GLU A 18 12.18 22.04 22.87
N ILE A 19 11.21 22.79 23.41
CA ILE A 19 10.27 23.58 22.61
C ILE A 19 11.00 24.61 21.75
N SER A 20 12.06 25.24 22.27
CA SER A 20 12.90 26.16 21.51
C SER A 20 13.60 25.46 20.35
N ASN A 21 14.15 24.27 20.59
CA ASN A 21 14.82 23.46 19.57
C ASN A 21 13.83 22.98 18.50
N LEU A 22 12.66 22.45 18.90
CA LEU A 22 11.60 22.04 17.97
C LEU A 22 11.14 23.21 17.09
N ARG A 23 10.95 24.41 17.67
CA ARG A 23 10.62 25.62 16.89
C ARG A 23 11.70 26.01 15.89
N LYS A 24 12.99 25.83 16.22
CA LYS A 24 14.10 26.08 15.30
C LYS A 24 14.08 25.08 14.14
N THR A 25 13.93 23.79 14.43
CA THR A 25 13.84 22.73 13.41
C THR A 25 12.66 22.96 12.47
N LEU A 26 11.49 23.30 13.01
CA LEU A 26 10.28 23.55 12.23
C LEU A 26 10.39 24.78 11.32
N ARG A 27 11.16 25.81 11.74
CA ARG A 27 11.50 26.95 10.87
C ARG A 27 12.45 26.54 9.76
N ALA A 28 13.47 25.74 10.05
CA ALA A 28 14.43 25.27 9.05
C ALA A 28 13.75 24.40 7.98
N MET A 29 12.90 23.45 8.38
CA MET A 29 12.12 22.62 7.47
C MET A 29 11.17 23.46 6.59
N ASN A 30 10.52 24.48 7.15
CA ASN A 30 9.68 25.39 6.36
C ASN A 30 10.47 26.19 5.31
N VAL A 31 11.70 26.60 5.61
CA VAL A 31 12.57 27.28 4.64
C VAL A 31 12.96 26.30 3.53
N GLN A 32 13.35 25.08 3.87
CA GLN A 32 13.68 24.04 2.90
C GLN A 32 12.50 23.72 1.98
N PHE A 33 11.30 23.57 2.54
CA PHE A 33 10.07 23.35 1.77
C PHE A 33 9.76 24.51 0.81
N LYS A 34 9.90 25.76 1.27
CA LYS A 34 9.73 26.94 0.39
C LYS A 34 10.72 26.95 -0.77
N ASN A 35 11.96 26.56 -0.54
CA ASN A 35 12.98 26.48 -1.58
C ASN A 35 12.62 25.40 -2.62
N GLN A 36 12.24 24.20 -2.17
CA GLN A 36 11.81 23.12 -3.06
C GLN A 36 10.59 23.51 -3.90
N CYS A 37 9.59 24.18 -3.29
CA CYS A 37 8.44 24.71 -4.03
C CYS A 37 8.85 25.77 -5.07
N ALA A 38 9.85 26.60 -4.78
CA ALA A 38 10.38 27.57 -5.73
C ALA A 38 11.10 26.88 -6.90
N ASP A 39 11.88 25.83 -6.62
CA ASP A 39 12.57 25.03 -7.64
C ASP A 39 11.58 24.33 -8.58
N ILE A 40 10.54 23.71 -8.01
CA ILE A 40 9.45 23.08 -8.78
C ILE A 40 8.73 24.13 -9.63
N ARG A 41 8.41 25.30 -9.06
CA ARG A 41 7.77 26.38 -9.81
C ARG A 41 8.64 26.89 -10.95
N LYS A 42 9.96 26.95 -10.77
CA LYS A 42 10.92 27.31 -11.83
C LYS A 42 10.97 26.24 -12.93
N ALA A 43 10.96 24.96 -12.57
CA ALA A 43 10.91 23.85 -13.53
C ALA A 43 9.60 23.79 -14.32
N LEU A 44 8.50 24.29 -13.74
CA LEU A 44 7.18 24.38 -14.38
C LEU A 44 6.98 25.66 -15.21
N GLN A 45 7.91 26.62 -15.18
CA GLN A 45 7.81 27.77 -16.08
C GLN A 45 8.04 27.29 -17.52
N PRO A 46 7.11 27.58 -18.46
CA PRO A 46 7.29 27.19 -19.84
C PRO A 46 8.56 27.85 -20.39
N THR A 47 9.45 27.03 -20.94
CA THR A 47 10.61 27.53 -21.67
C THR A 47 10.09 28.13 -22.98
N GLU A 48 9.84 29.44 -22.99
CA GLU A 48 9.75 30.18 -24.25
C GLU A 48 11.14 30.11 -24.89
N GLN A 49 11.22 29.45 -26.06
CA GLN A 49 12.41 29.13 -26.86
C GLN A 49 12.92 27.69 -26.73
N ALA A 50 12.13 26.76 -27.25
CA ALA A 50 12.67 25.66 -28.03
C ALA A 50 11.82 25.58 -29.32
N GLU A 51 12.45 25.82 -30.47
CA GLU A 51 11.83 25.50 -31.76
C GLU A 51 11.43 24.02 -31.76
N PRO A 52 10.33 23.65 -32.45
CA PRO A 52 9.91 22.26 -32.54
C PRO A 52 10.90 21.54 -33.47
N THR A 53 12.04 21.10 -32.94
CA THR A 53 12.73 19.95 -33.50
C THR A 53 11.79 18.78 -33.25
N THR A 54 11.02 18.40 -34.27
CA THR A 54 10.41 17.08 -34.33
C THR A 54 11.50 16.08 -33.98
N PRO A 55 11.43 15.38 -32.85
CA PRO A 55 12.24 14.18 -32.72
C PRO A 55 11.75 13.28 -33.85
N GLU A 56 12.65 12.95 -34.79
CA GLU A 56 12.41 11.80 -35.65
C GLU A 56 11.96 10.67 -34.72
N PRO A 57 10.84 9.99 -35.00
CA PRO A 57 10.41 8.90 -34.16
C PRO A 57 11.58 7.92 -34.14
N ASP A 58 12.19 7.76 -32.97
CA ASP A 58 13.19 6.73 -32.73
C ASP A 58 12.52 5.44 -33.18
N LYS A 59 12.94 4.92 -34.35
CA LYS A 59 12.48 3.65 -34.90
C LYS A 59 13.09 2.51 -34.07
N ARG A 60 13.06 2.63 -32.74
CA ARG A 60 12.95 1.46 -31.89
C ARG A 60 11.61 0.88 -32.24
N GLU A 61 11.69 -0.15 -33.08
CA GLU A 61 10.60 -1.06 -33.36
C GLU A 61 9.80 -1.23 -32.08
N ALA A 62 8.60 -0.64 -32.05
CA ALA A 62 7.58 -1.01 -31.08
C ALA A 62 7.15 -2.43 -31.46
N GLY A 63 8.05 -3.39 -31.22
CA GLY A 63 7.69 -4.78 -31.11
C GLY A 63 6.54 -4.79 -30.13
N LYS A 64 5.39 -5.28 -30.59
CA LYS A 64 4.30 -5.68 -29.69
C LYS A 64 4.86 -6.80 -28.82
N GLU A 65 5.59 -6.44 -27.77
CA GLU A 65 5.84 -7.35 -26.68
C GLU A 65 4.48 -7.56 -26.03
N ASN A 66 3.76 -8.60 -26.48
CA ASN A 66 2.71 -9.24 -25.71
C ASN A 66 3.35 -9.89 -24.46
N GLY A 67 4.01 -9.08 -23.63
CA GLY A 67 4.77 -9.51 -22.47
C GLY A 67 3.81 -9.80 -21.33
N ALA A 68 3.72 -11.08 -20.96
CA ALA A 68 3.12 -11.43 -19.69
C ALA A 68 4.08 -11.01 -18.56
N PHE A 69 3.60 -10.24 -17.58
CA PHE A 69 4.37 -9.93 -16.39
C PHE A 69 4.27 -11.09 -15.40
N VAL A 70 5.42 -11.58 -14.94
CA VAL A 70 5.51 -12.64 -13.93
C VAL A 70 6.04 -12.02 -12.65
N PHE A 71 5.29 -12.19 -11.57
CA PHE A 71 5.64 -11.70 -10.24
C PHE A 71 5.70 -12.88 -9.27
N ALA A 72 6.76 -12.94 -8.47
CA ALA A 72 6.84 -13.87 -7.35
C ALA A 72 6.10 -13.27 -6.14
N PRO A 73 5.25 -14.03 -5.43
CA PRO A 73 4.68 -13.58 -4.16
C PRO A 73 5.78 -13.34 -3.13
N ILE A 74 5.69 -12.25 -2.37
CA ILE A 74 6.61 -11.93 -1.26
C ILE A 74 6.30 -12.75 0.00
N GLY A 75 5.15 -13.40 0.06
CA GLY A 75 4.69 -14.16 1.21
C GLY A 75 3.26 -14.66 1.02
N ARG A 76 2.77 -15.39 2.02
CA ARG A 76 1.37 -15.88 2.07
C ARG A 76 0.73 -15.47 3.38
N ILE A 77 -0.49 -14.98 3.30
CA ILE A 77 -1.28 -14.63 4.47
C ILE A 77 -1.92 -15.87 5.07
N ARG A 78 -1.97 -15.96 6.40
CA ARG A 78 -2.71 -16.97 7.16
C ARG A 78 -3.91 -16.34 7.81
N THR A 79 -5.11 -16.87 7.57
CA THR A 79 -6.38 -16.29 8.05
C THR A 79 -7.32 -17.36 8.57
N ALA A 80 -8.36 -16.94 9.28
CA ALA A 80 -9.43 -17.85 9.74
C ALA A 80 -10.41 -18.28 8.62
N PHE A 81 -10.16 -17.89 7.36
CA PHE A 81 -11.08 -18.09 6.24
C PHE A 81 -10.56 -19.18 5.30
N PRO A 82 -10.94 -20.47 5.46
CA PRO A 82 -10.36 -21.56 4.66
C PRO A 82 -10.81 -21.56 3.19
N SER A 83 -11.95 -20.94 2.88
CA SER A 83 -12.52 -20.86 1.54
C SER A 83 -13.17 -19.49 1.32
N LYS A 84 -13.53 -19.18 0.07
CA LYS A 84 -14.24 -17.93 -0.29
C LYS A 84 -15.59 -17.78 0.43
N ASN A 85 -16.21 -18.90 0.79
CA ASN A 85 -17.47 -18.88 1.52
C ASN A 85 -17.19 -18.40 2.94
N ALA A 86 -17.98 -17.43 3.42
CA ALA A 86 -17.82 -16.75 4.70
C ALA A 86 -16.59 -15.83 4.83
N THR A 87 -15.72 -15.71 3.80
CA THR A 87 -14.73 -14.61 3.77
C THR A 87 -15.47 -13.28 3.71
N PRO A 88 -15.07 -12.27 4.51
CA PRO A 88 -15.61 -10.92 4.42
C PRO A 88 -15.50 -10.42 2.99
N ARG A 89 -16.53 -9.70 2.53
CA ARG A 89 -16.50 -9.15 1.16
C ARG A 89 -15.50 -8.01 1.01
N GLN A 90 -15.18 -7.34 2.12
CA GLN A 90 -14.28 -6.20 2.23
C GLN A 90 -13.67 -6.20 3.64
N ALA A 91 -12.41 -5.82 3.75
CA ALA A 91 -11.61 -5.76 4.98
C ALA A 91 -12.35 -5.08 6.16
N CYS A 92 -12.96 -3.92 5.90
CA CYS A 92 -13.63 -3.12 6.91
C CYS A 92 -14.88 -3.78 7.54
N ILE A 93 -15.44 -4.83 6.93
CA ILE A 93 -16.68 -5.46 7.42
C ILE A 93 -16.42 -6.30 8.67
N CYS A 94 -15.25 -6.96 8.75
CA CYS A 94 -14.89 -7.83 9.85
C CYS A 94 -13.57 -7.34 10.47
N SER A 95 -13.61 -6.15 11.05
CA SER A 95 -12.43 -5.46 11.60
C SER A 95 -11.67 -6.27 12.67
N GLN A 96 -12.35 -7.17 13.38
CA GLN A 96 -11.74 -8.02 14.40
C GLN A 96 -11.14 -9.33 13.87
N SER A 97 -11.26 -9.61 12.57
CA SER A 97 -10.62 -10.79 12.00
C SER A 97 -9.10 -10.65 12.04
N SER A 98 -8.41 -11.59 12.67
CA SER A 98 -6.96 -11.59 12.78
C SER A 98 -6.31 -12.47 11.71
N ALA A 99 -5.10 -12.07 11.33
CA ALA A 99 -4.27 -12.80 10.38
C ALA A 99 -2.79 -12.53 10.62
N THR A 100 -1.97 -13.39 10.02
CA THR A 100 -0.51 -13.22 10.00
C THR A 100 0.00 -13.31 8.57
N LEU A 101 0.91 -12.42 8.19
CA LEU A 101 1.60 -12.46 6.90
C LEU A 101 3.10 -12.63 7.14
N SER A 102 3.62 -13.81 6.83
CA SER A 102 5.06 -14.07 6.89
C SER A 102 5.69 -13.83 5.53
N ILE A 103 6.78 -13.07 5.51
CA ILE A 103 7.58 -12.81 4.31
C ILE A 103 8.43 -14.04 4.00
N ASP A 104 8.44 -14.42 2.72
CA ASP A 104 9.17 -15.57 2.23
C ASP A 104 10.68 -15.32 2.24
N LYS A 105 11.41 -16.24 2.85
CA LYS A 105 12.87 -16.20 2.96
C LYS A 105 13.56 -16.46 1.62
N GLU A 106 12.87 -17.11 0.69
CA GLU A 106 13.39 -17.33 -0.66
C GLU A 106 13.43 -16.03 -1.48
N VAL A 107 12.54 -15.08 -1.17
CA VAL A 107 12.48 -13.77 -1.84
C VAL A 107 13.40 -12.77 -1.15
N PHE A 108 13.38 -12.72 0.18
CA PHE A 108 14.22 -11.81 0.96
C PHE A 108 15.07 -12.58 1.97
N ASN A 109 16.40 -12.48 1.84
CA ASN A 109 17.34 -13.15 2.73
C ASN A 109 17.25 -12.69 4.20
N ARG A 110 16.76 -11.47 4.45
CA ARG A 110 16.49 -10.90 5.78
C ARG A 110 15.10 -10.24 5.80
N PRO A 111 14.04 -11.04 6.00
CA PRO A 111 12.66 -10.56 6.03
C PRO A 111 12.38 -9.41 7.00
N GLN A 112 13.12 -9.32 8.11
CA GLN A 112 12.96 -8.25 9.09
C GLN A 112 13.33 -6.89 8.51
N HIS A 113 14.36 -6.83 7.65
CA HIS A 113 14.88 -5.56 7.12
C HIS A 113 13.93 -4.91 6.11
N CYS A 114 13.17 -5.70 5.36
CA CYS A 114 12.21 -5.14 4.39
C CYS A 114 10.93 -4.62 5.05
N LEU A 115 10.75 -4.86 6.36
CA LEU A 115 9.60 -4.42 7.14
C LEU A 115 9.96 -3.31 8.14
N ASP A 116 11.23 -2.93 8.22
CA ASP A 116 11.73 -1.92 9.16
C ASP A 116 11.02 -0.58 8.94
N GLY A 117 10.55 0.04 10.03
CA GLY A 117 9.78 1.30 10.01
C GLY A 117 8.30 1.14 9.66
N LEU A 118 7.82 -0.06 9.32
CA LEU A 118 6.39 -0.28 9.02
C LEU A 118 5.54 -0.15 10.31
N GLU A 119 6.13 -0.43 11.47
CA GLU A 119 5.53 -0.26 12.80
C GLU A 119 5.17 1.19 13.16
N GLU A 120 5.67 2.18 12.41
CA GLU A 120 5.27 3.59 12.56
C GLU A 120 3.86 3.85 12.03
N PHE A 121 3.27 2.91 11.29
CA PHE A 121 1.95 3.02 10.68
C PHE A 121 0.91 2.16 11.38
N SER A 122 -0.31 2.68 11.51
CA SER A 122 -1.44 1.93 12.07
C SER A 122 -2.11 0.99 11.06
N HIS A 123 -1.94 1.25 9.76
CA HIS A 123 -2.60 0.53 8.68
C HIS A 123 -1.68 0.37 7.48
N VAL A 124 -1.91 -0.70 6.73
CA VAL A 124 -1.17 -1.01 5.51
C VAL A 124 -2.10 -1.48 4.40
N TRP A 125 -1.75 -1.15 3.17
CA TRP A 125 -2.30 -1.75 1.97
C TRP A 125 -1.62 -3.09 1.70
N LEU A 126 -2.43 -4.12 1.44
CA LEU A 126 -1.96 -5.40 0.90
C LEU A 126 -2.40 -5.53 -0.56
N LEU A 127 -1.43 -5.80 -1.43
CA LEU A 127 -1.71 -6.25 -2.80
C LEU A 127 -1.63 -7.77 -2.84
N SER A 128 -2.74 -8.43 -3.17
CA SER A 128 -2.84 -9.89 -3.15
C SER A 128 -3.20 -10.46 -4.52
N VAL A 129 -2.91 -11.76 -4.74
CA VAL A 129 -3.39 -12.49 -5.91
C VAL A 129 -4.63 -13.29 -5.53
N LEU A 130 -5.78 -12.97 -6.14
CA LEU A 130 -7.04 -13.67 -5.95
C LEU A 130 -7.08 -14.96 -6.80
N ASP A 131 -6.11 -15.83 -6.53
CA ASP A 131 -5.75 -17.07 -7.25
C ASP A 131 -6.87 -18.12 -7.30
N ARG A 132 -7.75 -18.13 -6.30
CA ARG A 132 -8.89 -19.06 -6.24
C ARG A 132 -10.01 -18.73 -7.24
N ASN A 133 -9.98 -17.58 -7.93
CA ASN A 133 -10.99 -17.27 -8.95
C ASN A 133 -10.66 -18.00 -10.24
N ASN A 134 -11.23 -19.20 -10.38
CA ASN A 134 -11.05 -20.09 -11.52
C ASN A 134 -10.94 -19.31 -12.84
N ARG A 135 -9.78 -19.45 -13.48
CA ARG A 135 -9.71 -19.49 -14.94
C ARG A 135 -10.47 -20.75 -15.35
N THR A 136 -11.37 -20.64 -16.31
CA THR A 136 -12.08 -21.80 -16.87
C THR A 136 -11.08 -22.89 -17.29
N GLU A 137 -11.40 -24.15 -17.00
CA GLU A 137 -10.59 -25.35 -17.32
C GLU A 137 -10.22 -25.45 -18.81
N SER A 138 -10.99 -24.77 -19.67
CA SER A 138 -10.81 -24.70 -21.12
C SER A 138 -9.78 -23.67 -21.60
N GLY A 139 -9.09 -22.95 -20.72
CA GLY A 139 -8.03 -22.00 -21.09
C GLY A 139 -8.49 -20.80 -21.93
N THR A 140 -9.78 -20.72 -22.26
CA THR A 140 -10.37 -19.65 -23.07
C THR A 140 -10.83 -18.53 -22.15
N PHE A 141 -10.09 -17.43 -22.21
CA PHE A 141 -10.33 -16.20 -21.46
C PHE A 141 -11.63 -15.51 -21.89
N ALA A 142 -12.74 -15.81 -21.22
CA ALA A 142 -13.93 -14.96 -21.31
C ALA A 142 -14.08 -14.16 -20.01
N TYR A 143 -13.17 -13.21 -19.78
CA TYR A 143 -13.43 -12.18 -18.76
C TYR A 143 -14.67 -11.42 -19.18
N LYS A 144 -15.70 -11.42 -18.32
CA LYS A 144 -16.91 -10.66 -18.60
C LYS A 144 -16.64 -9.18 -18.39
N SER A 145 -16.91 -8.37 -19.40
CA SER A 145 -16.84 -6.90 -19.28
C SER A 145 -17.83 -6.34 -18.25
N LYS A 146 -18.92 -7.09 -17.98
CA LYS A 146 -19.94 -6.74 -16.98
C LYS A 146 -20.13 -7.86 -15.96
N VAL A 147 -20.47 -7.47 -14.74
CA VAL A 147 -20.70 -8.35 -13.58
C VAL A 147 -21.99 -7.95 -12.88
N HIS A 148 -22.49 -8.82 -11.99
CA HIS A 148 -23.68 -8.57 -11.17
C HIS A 148 -23.28 -8.51 -9.68
N PRO A 149 -22.91 -7.34 -9.16
CA PRO A 149 -22.58 -7.20 -7.75
C PRO A 149 -23.80 -7.50 -6.86
N PRO A 150 -23.60 -8.17 -5.71
CA PRO A 150 -24.70 -8.58 -4.83
C PRO A 150 -25.57 -7.44 -4.29
N ARG A 151 -25.05 -6.21 -4.24
CA ARG A 151 -25.72 -5.03 -3.66
C ARG A 151 -26.42 -4.14 -4.69
N LEU A 152 -26.50 -4.58 -5.94
CA LEU A 152 -27.10 -3.80 -7.03
C LEU A 152 -28.39 -4.42 -7.57
N ASP A 153 -29.12 -5.20 -6.77
CA ASP A 153 -30.44 -5.77 -7.11
C ASP A 153 -30.48 -6.45 -8.49
N GLY A 154 -29.43 -7.21 -8.83
CA GLY A 154 -29.31 -7.90 -10.11
C GLY A 154 -28.86 -7.03 -11.30
N ARG A 155 -28.61 -5.73 -11.10
CA ARG A 155 -28.08 -4.85 -12.16
C ARG A 155 -26.71 -5.29 -12.65
N SER A 156 -26.55 -5.31 -13.97
CA SER A 156 -25.28 -5.59 -14.64
C SER A 156 -24.47 -4.30 -14.84
N VAL A 157 -23.28 -4.22 -14.26
CA VAL A 157 -22.38 -3.05 -14.33
C VAL A 157 -21.00 -3.45 -14.83
N GLY A 158 -20.25 -2.50 -15.38
CA GLY A 158 -18.89 -2.75 -15.88
C GLY A 158 -17.95 -3.23 -14.78
N VAL A 159 -17.08 -4.20 -15.07
CA VAL A 159 -16.20 -4.83 -14.07
C VAL A 159 -15.30 -3.82 -13.35
N PHE A 160 -14.82 -2.79 -14.06
CA PHE A 160 -13.97 -1.74 -13.49
C PHE A 160 -14.72 -0.72 -12.64
N GLY A 161 -16.06 -0.68 -12.71
CA GLY A 161 -16.90 0.06 -11.76
C GLY A 161 -17.19 -0.72 -10.48
N THR A 162 -16.47 -1.84 -10.23
CA THR A 162 -16.71 -2.75 -9.11
C THR A 162 -15.40 -3.26 -8.51
N ARG A 163 -15.50 -3.87 -7.32
CA ARG A 163 -14.43 -4.67 -6.70
C ARG A 163 -14.59 -6.17 -6.96
N SER A 164 -15.14 -6.56 -8.11
CA SER A 164 -15.31 -7.97 -8.47
C SER A 164 -13.94 -8.66 -8.52
N PRO A 165 -13.81 -9.89 -7.99
CA PRO A 165 -12.54 -10.59 -8.02
C PRO A 165 -12.32 -11.34 -9.36
N HIS A 166 -13.33 -11.38 -10.23
CA HIS A 166 -13.26 -11.93 -11.59
C HIS A 166 -12.75 -10.88 -12.60
N ARG A 167 -11.44 -10.65 -12.63
CA ARG A 167 -10.77 -9.61 -13.45
C ARG A 167 -9.58 -10.18 -14.23
N PRO A 168 -9.16 -9.52 -15.34
CA PRO A 168 -7.96 -9.91 -16.10
C PRO A 168 -6.70 -10.05 -15.24
N CYS A 169 -6.44 -9.03 -14.41
CA CYS A 169 -5.45 -9.07 -13.35
C CYS A 169 -6.21 -9.26 -12.03
N PRO A 170 -6.22 -10.48 -11.45
CA PRO A 170 -6.96 -10.77 -10.22
C PRO A 170 -6.20 -10.25 -9.00
N ILE A 171 -5.86 -8.96 -9.00
CA ILE A 171 -5.18 -8.31 -7.88
C ILE A 171 -6.23 -7.82 -6.89
N GLY A 172 -6.10 -8.24 -5.64
CA GLY A 172 -6.87 -7.72 -4.51
C GLY A 172 -6.14 -6.53 -3.87
N LEU A 173 -6.93 -5.60 -3.33
CA LEU A 173 -6.45 -4.44 -2.56
C LEU A 173 -7.20 -4.42 -1.23
N SER A 174 -6.48 -4.62 -0.13
CA SER A 174 -7.05 -4.68 1.20
C SER A 174 -6.35 -3.68 2.12
N LEU A 175 -7.12 -2.77 2.73
CA LEU A 175 -6.63 -1.91 3.81
C LEU A 175 -6.82 -2.67 5.12
N VAL A 176 -5.73 -2.98 5.80
CA VAL A 176 -5.76 -3.76 7.05
C VAL A 176 -5.10 -2.97 8.16
N GLN A 177 -5.52 -3.24 9.40
CA GLN A 177 -4.87 -2.68 10.58
C GLN A 177 -3.57 -3.45 10.83
N LEU A 178 -2.48 -2.74 11.09
CA LEU A 178 -1.20 -3.31 11.50
C LEU A 178 -1.14 -3.34 13.03
N ASP A 179 -1.18 -4.55 13.60
CA ASP A 179 -1.17 -4.74 15.04
C ASP A 179 0.26 -4.88 15.59
N ALA A 180 1.14 -5.55 14.84
CA ALA A 180 2.56 -5.68 15.17
C ALA A 180 3.40 -6.17 13.97
N VAL A 181 4.70 -5.86 14.00
CA VAL A 181 5.72 -6.49 13.16
C VAL A 181 6.67 -7.28 14.06
N LYS A 182 6.80 -8.60 13.82
CA LYS A 182 7.64 -9.49 14.64
C LYS A 182 8.30 -10.54 13.75
N ASP A 183 9.61 -10.69 13.85
CA ASP A 183 10.37 -11.78 13.21
C ASP A 183 10.11 -11.97 11.70
N GLY A 184 9.97 -10.87 10.95
CA GLY A 184 9.67 -10.94 9.52
C GLY A 184 8.19 -11.29 9.20
N THR A 185 7.31 -11.16 10.19
CA THR A 185 5.88 -11.44 10.10
C THR A 185 5.06 -10.24 10.55
N LEU A 186 4.05 -9.88 9.77
CA LEU A 186 3.04 -8.89 10.14
C LEU A 186 1.90 -9.59 10.87
N HIS A 187 1.49 -9.05 12.01
CA HIS A 187 0.24 -9.35 12.67
C HIS A 187 -0.75 -8.26 12.31
N ILE A 188 -1.87 -8.65 11.72
CA ILE A 188 -2.82 -7.72 11.10
C ILE A 188 -4.26 -8.10 11.43
N SER A 189 -5.12 -7.08 11.47
CA SER A 189 -6.55 -7.22 11.72
C SER A 189 -7.39 -6.59 10.60
N GLY A 190 -8.63 -7.05 10.46
CA GLY A 190 -9.56 -6.55 9.45
C GLY A 190 -9.31 -7.11 8.06
N VAL A 191 -9.08 -8.42 7.93
CA VAL A 191 -8.72 -9.06 6.67
C VAL A 191 -9.92 -9.63 5.91
N ASP A 192 -9.86 -9.58 4.59
CA ASP A 192 -10.87 -10.13 3.65
C ASP A 192 -10.29 -11.15 2.68
N LEU A 193 -9.17 -11.78 3.07
CA LEU A 193 -8.44 -12.74 2.26
C LEU A 193 -8.63 -14.17 2.76
N VAL A 194 -8.71 -15.09 1.82
CA VAL A 194 -8.78 -16.52 2.13
C VAL A 194 -7.40 -17.00 2.61
N ASP A 195 -7.34 -17.98 3.50
CA ASP A 195 -6.10 -18.53 4.05
C ASP A 195 -5.14 -18.98 2.94
N GLY A 196 -3.85 -18.68 3.08
CA GLY A 196 -2.82 -19.01 2.09
C GLY A 196 -2.81 -18.14 0.83
N THR A 197 -3.64 -17.08 0.76
CA THR A 197 -3.64 -16.14 -0.38
C THR A 197 -2.23 -15.55 -0.59
N PRO A 198 -1.67 -15.57 -1.81
CA PRO A 198 -0.38 -14.96 -2.11
C PRO A 198 -0.44 -13.43 -2.00
N ILE A 199 0.58 -12.84 -1.39
CA ILE A 199 0.77 -11.38 -1.31
C ILE A 199 1.89 -10.97 -2.26
N LEU A 200 1.65 -9.92 -3.04
CA LEU A 200 2.59 -9.33 -3.98
C LEU A 200 3.36 -8.16 -3.36
N ASP A 201 2.70 -7.36 -2.53
CA ASP A 201 3.28 -6.11 -2.02
C ASP A 201 2.57 -5.64 -0.74
N ILE A 202 3.28 -4.81 0.03
CA ILE A 202 2.80 -4.15 1.25
C ILE A 202 3.17 -2.67 1.15
N LYS A 203 2.21 -1.77 1.42
CA LYS A 203 2.48 -0.33 1.46
C LYS A 203 1.91 0.29 2.73
N PRO A 204 2.61 1.22 3.40
CA PRO A 204 2.01 2.00 4.47
C PRO A 204 0.80 2.79 3.95
N TYR A 205 -0.27 2.87 4.73
CA TYR A 205 -1.43 3.70 4.43
C TYR A 205 -1.24 5.13 4.94
N ILE A 206 -1.46 6.11 4.08
CA ILE A 206 -1.30 7.53 4.42
C ILE A 206 -2.60 8.29 4.07
N PRO A 207 -3.42 8.65 5.08
CA PRO A 207 -4.77 9.21 4.86
C PRO A 207 -4.83 10.48 4.02
N GLU A 208 -3.76 11.27 3.99
CA GLU A 208 -3.70 12.52 3.24
C GLU A 208 -3.80 12.32 1.72
N TYR A 209 -3.42 11.14 1.21
CA TYR A 209 -3.40 10.88 -0.22
C TYR A 209 -3.87 9.48 -0.67
N ASP A 210 -4.24 8.60 0.26
CA ASP A 210 -4.80 7.26 -0.02
C ASP A 210 -6.32 7.14 0.24
#